data_AF-A0A6I4R1N2-F1
#
_entry.id   AF-A0A6I4R1N2-F1
#
_cell.length_a   1.000
_cell.length_b   1.000
_cell.length_c   1.000
_cell.angle_alpha   90.00
_cell.angle_beta   90.00
_cell.angle_gamma   90.00
#
_symmetry.space_group_name_H-M   'P 1'
#
loop_
_entity.id
_entity.type
_entity.pdbx_description
1 polymer ?
#
loop_
_entity_poly.entity_id
_entity_poly.type
_entity_poly.pdbx_seq_one_letter_code
_entity_poly.pdbx_strand_id
1 'polypeptide(L)'
;MDFTPVIAQAWASIAWFVPLILLISLLKSRWAKGHIGELLVRLFAHWQLDKQTYRRLHNVTLDTPDGTTQIDHVFLSPYGLFVLETKNMSGWIFGSEKQAQWTQQIYKQRFKFQNPLRQNYKHLKALEATLGVSPEHLHSVITFVGGSTFKTEVPANVTQGIGFIRYIKSFQQPLFSEAEVDAMLHALQTGRRAPTLATHREHVQNLKRRNDPTAERQCPKCGSALLIRTVKSGAKAGQQFWGCSAFPKCRTMQNL
;
A
#
# COMPACT_ATOMS: atom_id res chain seq x y z
N MET A 1 -13.28 -54.06 22.00
CA MET A 1 -13.95 -52.95 22.69
C MET A 1 -14.30 -51.91 21.64
N ASP A 2 -15.56 -51.50 21.57
CA ASP A 2 -16.03 -50.50 20.60
C ASP A 2 -15.94 -49.11 21.24
N PHE A 3 -15.09 -48.25 20.66
CA PHE A 3 -14.82 -46.91 21.17
C PHE A 3 -15.59 -45.81 20.42
N THR A 4 -16.40 -46.17 19.43
CA THR A 4 -17.22 -45.21 18.67
C THR A 4 -18.09 -44.27 19.52
N PRO A 5 -18.79 -44.70 20.60
CA PRO A 5 -19.62 -43.78 21.39
C PRO A 5 -18.78 -42.74 22.15
N VAL A 6 -17.59 -43.14 22.65
CA VAL A 6 -16.67 -42.23 23.36
C VAL A 6 -16.08 -41.21 22.38
N ILE A 7 -15.73 -41.64 21.17
CA ILE A 7 -15.20 -40.77 20.11
C ILE A 7 -16.29 -39.79 19.63
N ALA A 8 -17.54 -40.25 19.46
CA ALA A 8 -18.65 -39.40 19.02
C ALA A 8 -18.98 -38.30 20.05
N GLN A 9 -18.98 -38.63 21.35
CA GLN A 9 -19.20 -37.68 22.44
C GLN A 9 -18.09 -36.61 22.50
N ALA A 10 -16.83 -37.02 22.34
CA ALA A 10 -15.69 -36.12 22.30
C ALA A 10 -15.74 -35.20 21.08
N TRP A 11 -16.10 -35.73 19.89
CA TRP A 11 -16.22 -34.94 18.68
C TRP A 11 -17.36 -33.91 18.77
N ALA A 12 -18.53 -34.30 19.29
CA ALA A 12 -19.66 -33.38 19.50
C ALA A 12 -19.28 -32.20 20.43
N SER A 13 -18.44 -32.45 21.43
CA SER A 13 -17.97 -31.42 22.37
C SER A 13 -16.96 -30.45 21.73
N ILE A 14 -16.12 -30.93 20.80
CA ILE A 14 -15.14 -30.11 20.07
C ILE A 14 -15.78 -29.38 18.88
N ALA A 15 -16.83 -29.95 18.28
CA ALA A 15 -17.52 -29.41 17.10
C ALA A 15 -18.06 -27.98 17.34
N TRP A 16 -18.50 -27.66 18.56
CA TRP A 16 -18.94 -26.30 18.93
C TRP A 16 -17.84 -25.24 18.80
N PHE A 17 -16.57 -25.63 18.92
CA PHE A 17 -15.44 -24.72 18.76
C PHE A 17 -15.00 -24.58 17.29
N VAL A 18 -15.45 -25.44 16.39
CA VAL A 18 -15.04 -25.40 14.96
C VAL A 18 -15.41 -24.05 14.31
N PRO A 19 -16.62 -23.49 14.47
CA PRO A 19 -16.93 -22.15 13.95
C PRO A 19 -16.02 -21.06 14.54
N LEU A 20 -15.71 -21.14 15.83
CA LEU A 20 -14.83 -20.19 16.52
C LEU A 20 -13.38 -20.31 16.02
N ILE A 21 -12.87 -21.52 15.84
CA ILE A 21 -11.54 -21.79 15.29
C ILE A 21 -11.47 -21.32 13.83
N LEU A 22 -12.50 -21.58 13.02
CA LEU A 22 -12.58 -21.09 11.64
C LEU A 22 -12.63 -19.56 11.59
N LEU A 23 -13.39 -18.92 12.49
CA LEU A 23 -13.44 -17.46 12.62
C LEU A 23 -12.07 -16.89 13.05
N ILE A 24 -11.44 -17.47 14.06
CA ILE A 24 -10.09 -17.06 14.53
C ILE A 24 -9.06 -17.25 13.41
N SER A 25 -9.13 -18.36 12.67
CA SER A 25 -8.26 -18.64 11.53
C SER A 25 -8.45 -17.61 10.40
N LEU A 26 -9.71 -17.27 10.08
CA LEU A 26 -10.07 -16.25 9.10
C LEU A 26 -9.54 -14.87 9.51
N LEU A 27 -9.72 -14.48 10.78
CA LEU A 27 -9.21 -13.22 11.34
C LEU A 27 -7.68 -13.16 11.38
N LYS A 28 -7.00 -14.31 11.50
CA LYS A 28 -5.54 -14.41 11.45
C LYS A 28 -4.98 -14.37 10.02
N SER A 29 -5.82 -14.47 8.99
CA SER A 29 -5.38 -14.42 7.59
C SER A 29 -4.71 -13.09 7.24
N ARG A 30 -3.75 -13.11 6.31
CA ARG A 30 -3.03 -11.90 5.86
C ARG A 30 -4.00 -10.87 5.26
N TRP A 31 -5.05 -11.33 4.61
CA TRP A 31 -6.10 -10.50 4.02
C TRP A 31 -6.92 -9.80 5.11
N ALA A 32 -7.43 -10.54 6.12
CA ALA A 32 -8.20 -9.94 7.21
C ALA A 32 -7.36 -8.92 8.01
N LYS A 33 -6.08 -9.20 8.23
CA LYS A 33 -5.17 -8.24 8.87
C LYS A 33 -5.05 -6.93 8.10
N GLY A 34 -4.97 -6.95 6.77
CA GLY A 34 -4.97 -5.73 5.96
C GLY A 34 -6.21 -4.86 6.22
N HIS A 35 -7.39 -5.46 6.06
CA HIS A 35 -8.68 -4.78 6.26
C HIS A 35 -8.87 -4.25 7.68
N ILE A 36 -8.44 -4.99 8.70
CA ILE A 36 -8.53 -4.52 10.10
C ILE A 36 -7.68 -3.26 10.29
N GLY A 37 -6.47 -3.21 9.72
CA GLY A 37 -5.61 -2.04 9.80
C GLY A 37 -6.25 -0.81 9.16
N GLU A 38 -6.72 -0.97 7.91
CA GLU A 38 -7.39 0.11 7.17
C GLU A 38 -8.68 0.59 7.88
N LEU A 39 -9.44 -0.32 8.47
CA LEU A 39 -10.65 0.02 9.23
C LEU A 39 -10.33 0.84 10.49
N LEU A 40 -9.27 0.48 11.22
CA LEU A 40 -8.82 1.25 12.39
C LEU A 40 -8.40 2.67 11.98
N VAL A 41 -7.64 2.80 10.89
CA VAL A 41 -7.23 4.12 10.36
C VAL A 41 -8.45 4.95 9.97
N ARG A 42 -9.43 4.36 9.26
CA ARG A 42 -10.71 5.01 8.93
C ARG A 42 -11.43 5.52 10.17
N LEU A 43 -11.53 4.69 11.21
CA LEU A 43 -12.21 5.03 12.45
C LEU A 43 -11.53 6.21 13.16
N PHE A 44 -10.21 6.15 13.35
CA PHE A 44 -9.47 7.23 14.00
C PHE A 44 -9.48 8.52 13.19
N ALA A 45 -9.33 8.44 11.87
CA ALA A 45 -9.44 9.59 10.99
C ALA A 45 -10.86 10.19 11.00
N HIS A 46 -11.90 9.35 11.12
CA HIS A 46 -13.27 9.82 11.23
C HIS A 46 -13.49 10.68 12.48
N TRP A 47 -12.94 10.25 13.62
CA TRP A 47 -13.10 10.94 14.90
C TRP A 47 -12.19 12.17 15.08
N GLN A 48 -11.00 12.15 14.47
CA GLN A 48 -9.97 13.16 14.77
C GLN A 48 -9.72 14.15 13.65
N LEU A 49 -10.05 13.83 12.39
CA LEU A 49 -9.95 14.76 11.27
C LEU A 49 -11.36 15.24 10.92
N ASP A 50 -11.60 16.53 11.08
CA ASP A 50 -12.90 17.12 10.73
C ASP A 50 -13.21 16.91 9.24
N LYS A 51 -14.45 16.53 8.93
CA LYS A 51 -14.86 16.18 7.56
C LYS A 51 -14.97 17.39 6.63
N GLN A 52 -15.21 18.57 7.20
CA GLN A 52 -15.30 19.84 6.48
C GLN A 52 -13.92 20.45 6.24
N THR A 53 -12.88 20.04 6.96
CA THR A 53 -11.50 20.42 6.63
C THR A 53 -10.78 19.35 5.81
N TYR A 54 -11.00 18.08 6.13
CA TYR A 54 -10.33 16.94 5.51
C TYR A 54 -11.35 16.08 4.77
N ARG A 55 -11.49 16.27 3.46
CA ARG A 55 -12.29 15.39 2.60
C ARG A 55 -11.57 14.04 2.48
N ARG A 56 -12.31 12.95 2.74
CA ARG A 56 -11.73 11.61 2.87
C ARG A 56 -12.14 10.72 1.71
N LEU A 57 -11.16 10.11 1.07
CA LEU A 57 -11.38 9.01 0.14
C LEU A 57 -10.56 7.81 0.57
N HIS A 58 -11.13 6.63 0.37
CA HIS A 58 -10.51 5.37 0.76
C HIS A 58 -10.59 4.36 -0.37
N ASN A 59 -9.60 3.47 -0.43
CA ASN A 59 -9.47 2.42 -1.45
C ASN A 59 -9.61 3.02 -2.86
N VAL A 60 -8.79 4.03 -3.14
CA VAL A 60 -8.78 4.75 -4.40
C VAL A 60 -7.88 4.00 -5.38
N THR A 61 -8.46 3.38 -6.40
CA THR A 61 -7.70 2.71 -7.44
C THR A 61 -7.56 3.63 -8.65
N LEU A 62 -6.33 3.98 -8.99
CA LEU A 62 -5.98 4.84 -10.12
C LEU A 62 -5.24 4.04 -11.20
N ASP A 63 -5.45 4.45 -12.44
CA ASP A 63 -4.68 3.95 -13.58
C ASP A 63 -3.28 4.53 -13.59
N THR A 64 -2.31 3.68 -13.95
CA THR A 64 -0.91 4.06 -14.14
C THR A 64 -0.43 3.54 -15.49
N PRO A 65 0.64 4.12 -16.09
CA PRO A 65 1.14 3.64 -17.38
C PRO A 65 1.53 2.16 -17.41
N ASP A 66 1.86 1.58 -16.26
CA ASP A 66 2.19 0.17 -16.08
C ASP A 66 1.00 -0.69 -15.59
N GLY A 67 -0.23 -0.15 -15.47
CA GLY A 67 -1.45 -0.84 -14.98
C GLY A 67 -2.27 -0.03 -13.96
N THR A 68 -2.33 -0.43 -12.69
CA THR A 68 -3.05 0.29 -11.63
C THR A 68 -2.22 0.48 -10.36
N THR A 69 -2.65 1.41 -9.51
CA THR A 69 -2.19 1.57 -8.13
C THR A 69 -3.40 1.77 -7.21
N GLN A 70 -3.41 1.11 -6.05
CA GLN A 70 -4.45 1.29 -5.04
C GLN A 70 -3.88 2.09 -3.88
N ILE A 71 -4.56 3.17 -3.52
CA ILE A 71 -4.23 4.04 -2.40
C ILE A 71 -5.21 3.76 -1.27
N ASP A 72 -4.71 3.42 -0.08
CA ASP A 72 -5.55 3.05 1.06
C ASP A 72 -6.41 4.25 1.51
N HIS A 73 -5.78 5.41 1.71
CA HIS A 73 -6.47 6.62 2.13
C HIS A 73 -5.87 7.89 1.49
N VAL A 74 -6.75 8.77 1.01
CA VAL A 74 -6.42 10.12 0.55
C VAL A 74 -7.21 11.11 1.39
N PHE A 75 -6.51 12.11 1.94
CA PHE A 75 -7.12 13.23 2.64
C PHE A 75 -6.83 14.51 1.86
N LEU A 76 -7.87 15.17 1.35
CA LEU A 76 -7.77 16.45 0.67
C LEU A 76 -8.16 17.55 1.67
N SER A 77 -7.34 18.59 1.78
CA SER A 77 -7.60 19.70 2.70
C SER A 77 -7.01 21.01 2.16
N PRO A 78 -7.41 22.16 2.71
CA PRO A 78 -6.77 23.44 2.42
C PRO A 78 -5.25 23.44 2.65
N TYR A 79 -4.74 22.58 3.53
CA TYR A 79 -3.32 22.55 3.94
C TYR A 79 -2.44 21.60 3.14
N GLY A 80 -3.02 20.87 2.18
CA GLY A 80 -2.29 19.85 1.41
C GLY A 80 -3.11 18.57 1.19
N LEU A 81 -2.54 17.70 0.35
CA LEU A 81 -3.08 16.39 0.00
C LEU A 81 -2.24 15.30 0.66
N PHE A 82 -2.84 14.54 1.56
CA PHE A 82 -2.14 13.49 2.31
C PHE A 82 -2.49 12.13 1.76
N VAL A 83 -1.47 11.43 1.25
CA VAL A 83 -1.59 10.07 0.74
C VAL A 83 -1.07 9.14 1.82
N LEU A 84 -1.98 8.38 2.43
CA LEU A 84 -1.68 7.54 3.58
C LEU A 84 -1.69 6.06 3.22
N GLU A 85 -0.57 5.41 3.50
CA GLU A 85 -0.36 3.95 3.36
C GLU A 85 -0.45 3.28 4.73
N THR A 86 -1.24 2.21 4.82
CA THR A 86 -1.49 1.49 6.07
C THR A 86 -0.72 0.18 6.12
N LYS A 87 0.07 -0.03 7.17
CA LYS A 87 0.76 -1.30 7.46
C LYS A 87 0.28 -1.90 8.77
N ASN A 88 -0.55 -2.94 8.70
CA ASN A 88 -0.89 -3.74 9.88
C ASN A 88 0.18 -4.80 10.16
N MET A 89 1.23 -4.41 10.89
CA MET A 89 2.38 -5.25 11.20
C MET A 89 2.76 -5.14 12.67
N SER A 90 3.18 -6.27 13.25
CA SER A 90 3.66 -6.37 14.63
C SER A 90 5.16 -6.68 14.69
N GLY A 91 5.75 -6.62 15.89
CA GLY A 91 7.15 -6.98 16.11
C GLY A 91 8.12 -5.87 15.71
N TRP A 92 9.37 -6.22 15.46
CA TRP A 92 10.42 -5.24 15.19
C TRP A 92 10.50 -4.93 13.70
N ILE A 93 10.59 -3.65 13.36
CA ILE A 93 10.75 -3.18 11.98
C ILE A 93 12.12 -2.52 11.85
N PHE A 94 12.86 -2.98 10.85
CA PHE A 94 14.18 -2.47 10.48
C PHE A 94 14.11 -1.94 9.04
N GLY A 95 14.54 -0.71 8.85
CA GLY A 95 14.52 -0.09 7.54
C GLY A 95 14.92 1.38 7.58
N SER A 96 15.48 1.87 6.48
CA SER A 96 15.71 3.32 6.28
C SER A 96 15.02 3.80 5.02
N GLU A 97 14.86 5.12 4.90
CA GLU A 97 14.20 5.77 3.78
C GLU A 97 14.75 5.33 2.40
N LYS A 98 16.09 5.22 2.29
CA LYS A 98 16.77 4.92 1.02
C LYS A 98 16.71 3.44 0.61
N GLN A 99 16.45 2.53 1.56
CA GLN A 99 16.44 1.10 1.28
C GLN A 99 15.23 0.69 0.42
N ALA A 100 15.44 -0.25 -0.52
CA ALA A 100 14.35 -0.73 -1.37
C ALA A 100 13.35 -1.64 -0.61
N GLN A 101 13.87 -2.40 0.36
CA GLN A 101 13.12 -3.35 1.16
C GLN A 101 13.43 -3.12 2.63
N TRP A 102 12.41 -3.27 3.47
CA TRP A 102 12.52 -3.27 4.93
C TRP A 102 12.38 -4.70 5.45
N THR A 103 12.73 -4.90 6.72
CA THR A 103 12.66 -6.21 7.37
C THR A 103 11.78 -6.14 8.61
N GLN A 104 10.82 -7.03 8.69
CA GLN A 104 10.06 -7.33 9.89
C GLN A 104 10.71 -8.51 10.60
N GLN A 105 10.81 -8.44 11.92
CA GLN A 105 11.22 -9.55 12.77
C GLN A 105 10.14 -9.84 13.80
N ILE A 106 9.67 -11.09 13.81
CA ILE A 106 8.74 -11.62 14.81
C ILE A 106 9.43 -12.82 15.46
N TYR A 107 9.79 -12.69 16.74
CA TYR A 107 10.63 -13.65 17.44
C TYR A 107 11.94 -13.92 16.66
N LYS A 108 12.16 -15.17 16.24
CA LYS A 108 13.34 -15.60 15.47
C LYS A 108 13.15 -15.48 13.95
N GLN A 109 11.93 -15.22 13.48
CA GLN A 109 11.60 -15.20 12.05
C GLN A 109 11.75 -13.79 11.47
N ARG A 110 12.32 -13.70 10.27
CA ARG A 110 12.55 -12.43 9.56
C ARG A 110 11.89 -12.46 8.19
N PHE A 111 11.15 -11.41 7.88
CA PHE A 111 10.43 -11.26 6.62
C PHE A 111 10.80 -9.94 5.97
N LYS A 112 11.28 -10.00 4.72
CA LYS A 112 11.50 -8.79 3.92
C LYS A 112 10.19 -8.35 3.28
N PHE A 113 10.01 -7.04 3.17
CA PHE A 113 8.86 -6.44 2.49
C PHE A 113 9.27 -5.13 1.83
N GLN A 114 8.48 -4.70 0.84
CA GLN A 114 8.76 -3.46 0.13
C GLN A 114 8.74 -2.27 1.09
N ASN A 115 9.71 -1.36 0.94
CA ASN A 115 9.71 -0.13 1.71
C ASN A 115 8.40 0.66 1.44
N PRO A 116 7.59 0.94 2.46
CA PRO A 116 6.28 1.58 2.31
C PRO A 116 6.39 3.00 1.76
N LEU A 117 7.47 3.73 2.04
CA LEU A 117 7.70 5.06 1.48
C LEU A 117 7.83 5.03 -0.04
N ARG A 118 8.49 3.99 -0.57
CA ARG A 118 8.67 3.81 -2.02
C ARG A 118 7.39 3.33 -2.69
N GLN A 119 6.57 2.55 -1.98
CA GLN A 119 5.24 2.19 -2.44
C GLN A 119 4.37 3.45 -2.52
N ASN A 120 4.34 4.25 -1.45
CA ASN A 120 3.54 5.46 -1.37
C ASN A 120 4.00 6.55 -2.34
N TYR A 121 5.28 6.60 -2.70
CA TYR A 121 5.75 7.47 -3.79
C TYR A 121 5.05 7.17 -5.13
N LYS A 122 4.76 5.91 -5.45
CA LYS A 122 3.98 5.58 -6.65
C LYS A 122 2.54 6.08 -6.55
N HIS A 123 1.94 6.01 -5.36
CA HIS A 123 0.61 6.55 -5.09
C HIS A 123 0.57 8.06 -5.29
N LEU A 124 1.56 8.79 -4.74
CA LEU A 124 1.73 10.22 -4.95
C LEU A 124 1.84 10.57 -6.44
N LYS A 125 2.67 9.84 -7.20
CA LYS A 125 2.82 10.09 -8.64
C LYS A 125 1.57 9.80 -9.46
N ALA A 126 0.79 8.80 -9.08
CA ALA A 126 -0.51 8.57 -9.72
C ALA A 126 -1.49 9.71 -9.39
N LEU A 127 -1.53 10.14 -8.13
CA LEU A 127 -2.41 11.23 -7.71
C LEU A 127 -2.04 12.58 -8.34
N GLU A 128 -0.74 12.87 -8.43
CA GLU A 128 -0.17 14.02 -9.16
C GLU A 128 -0.65 14.03 -10.61
N ALA A 129 -0.53 12.89 -11.31
CA ALA A 129 -0.97 12.78 -12.70
C ALA A 129 -2.49 12.92 -12.86
N THR A 130 -3.28 12.43 -11.88
CA THR A 130 -4.74 12.53 -11.91
C THR A 130 -5.24 13.94 -11.64
N LEU A 131 -4.62 14.66 -10.70
CA LEU A 131 -5.12 15.97 -10.24
C LEU A 131 -4.36 17.17 -10.82
N GLY A 132 -3.21 16.97 -11.45
CA GLY A 132 -2.38 18.05 -11.99
C GLY A 132 -1.81 18.99 -10.92
N VAL A 133 -1.64 18.50 -9.68
CA VAL A 133 -1.14 19.29 -8.55
C VAL A 133 0.39 19.25 -8.46
N SER A 134 0.99 20.32 -7.92
CA SER A 134 2.44 20.36 -7.67
C SER A 134 2.85 19.29 -6.63
N PRO A 135 4.00 18.60 -6.81
CA PRO A 135 4.52 17.62 -5.85
C PRO A 135 4.72 18.15 -4.43
N GLU A 136 4.94 19.45 -4.27
CA GLU A 136 5.16 20.08 -2.96
C GLU A 136 3.90 20.13 -2.08
N HIS A 137 2.71 20.04 -2.70
CA HIS A 137 1.43 19.99 -2.01
C HIS A 137 0.99 18.56 -1.67
N LEU A 138 1.77 17.56 -2.07
CA LEU A 138 1.51 16.15 -1.88
C LEU A 138 2.39 15.59 -0.74
N HIS A 139 1.75 15.10 0.31
CA HIS A 139 2.42 14.60 1.50
C HIS A 139 2.27 13.09 1.65
N SER A 140 3.40 12.38 1.60
CA SER A 140 3.47 10.95 1.93
C SER A 140 3.26 10.74 3.42
N VAL A 141 2.34 9.87 3.82
CA VAL A 141 2.13 9.46 5.21
C VAL A 141 2.13 7.93 5.28
N ILE A 142 2.92 7.34 6.16
CA ILE A 142 2.90 5.90 6.44
C ILE A 142 2.43 5.70 7.88
N THR A 143 1.49 4.79 8.11
CA THR A 143 1.10 4.41 9.47
C THR A 143 1.20 2.92 9.71
N PHE A 144 1.81 2.55 10.83
CA PHE A 144 1.87 1.18 11.31
C PHE A 144 0.85 0.96 12.43
N VAL A 145 -0.16 0.12 12.15
CA VAL A 145 -1.29 -0.18 13.04
C VAL A 145 -1.33 -1.67 13.37
N GLY A 146 -0.35 -2.15 14.13
CA GLY A 146 -0.25 -3.56 14.51
C GLY A 146 0.65 -3.86 15.72
N GLY A 147 1.03 -2.83 16.48
CA GLY A 147 1.93 -2.98 17.63
C GLY A 147 3.38 -3.28 17.23
N SER A 148 3.87 -2.65 16.17
CA SER A 148 5.28 -2.73 15.80
C SER A 148 6.16 -1.73 16.55
N THR A 149 7.46 -1.99 16.58
CA THR A 149 8.47 -1.05 17.09
C THR A 149 9.57 -0.87 16.05
N PHE A 150 9.87 0.36 15.68
CA PHE A 150 11.00 0.65 14.81
C PHE A 150 12.31 0.47 15.60
N LYS A 151 13.26 -0.24 15.00
CA LYS A 151 14.61 -0.49 15.54
C LYS A 151 15.69 0.28 14.79
N THR A 152 15.28 1.15 13.89
CA THR A 152 16.10 2.06 13.09
C THR A 152 15.41 3.41 13.04
N GLU A 153 16.17 4.46 12.74
CA GLU A 153 15.60 5.78 12.50
C GLU A 153 14.66 5.74 11.29
N VAL A 154 13.51 6.38 11.46
CA VAL A 154 12.50 6.54 10.42
C VAL A 154 12.12 8.02 10.34
N PRO A 155 11.79 8.52 9.14
CA PRO A 155 11.40 9.92 8.97
C PRO A 155 10.07 10.21 9.68
N ALA A 156 9.80 11.48 9.99
CA ALA A 156 8.65 11.91 10.77
C ALA A 156 7.29 11.52 10.17
N ASN A 157 7.24 11.31 8.86
CA ASN A 157 6.05 10.90 8.13
C ASN A 157 5.78 9.38 8.18
N VAL A 158 6.65 8.61 8.84
CA VAL A 158 6.44 7.20 9.19
C VAL A 158 6.03 7.13 10.65
N THR A 159 4.77 6.82 10.88
CA THR A 159 4.12 6.93 12.18
C THR A 159 3.66 5.57 12.72
N GLN A 160 3.32 5.54 14.00
CA GLN A 160 2.76 4.37 14.68
C GLN A 160 1.39 4.71 15.29
N GLY A 161 0.45 3.77 15.21
CA GLY A 161 -0.90 3.95 15.75
C GLY A 161 -1.59 5.20 15.20
N ILE A 162 -2.04 6.08 16.10
CA ILE A 162 -2.72 7.34 15.75
C ILE A 162 -1.76 8.49 15.38
N GLY A 163 -0.45 8.26 15.37
CA GLY A 163 0.56 9.31 15.13
C GLY A 163 0.40 10.04 13.80
N PHE A 164 -0.18 9.39 12.79
CA PHE A 164 -0.49 10.00 11.49
C PHE A 164 -1.41 11.21 11.60
N ILE A 165 -2.33 11.22 12.58
CA ILE A 165 -3.24 12.36 12.81
C ILE A 165 -2.43 13.60 13.20
N ARG A 166 -1.50 13.44 14.14
CA ARG A 166 -0.63 14.53 14.59
C ARG A 166 0.24 15.04 13.44
N TYR A 167 0.75 14.13 12.61
CA TYR A 167 1.52 14.49 11.42
C TYR A 167 0.68 15.26 10.41
N ILE A 168 -0.53 14.81 10.07
CA ILE A 168 -1.42 15.54 9.15
C ILE A 168 -1.77 16.93 9.69
N LYS A 169 -2.08 17.04 10.99
CA LYS A 169 -2.43 18.31 11.64
C LYS A 169 -1.27 19.27 11.86
N SER A 170 -0.01 18.85 11.67
CA SER A 170 1.12 19.78 11.77
C SER A 170 1.22 20.72 10.58
N PHE A 171 0.50 20.44 9.49
CA PHE A 171 0.40 21.32 8.33
C PHE A 171 -0.72 22.34 8.57
N GLN A 172 -0.37 23.62 8.59
CA GLN A 172 -1.28 24.72 8.93
C GLN A 172 -1.28 25.84 7.88
N GLN A 173 -0.32 25.84 6.95
CA GLN A 173 -0.25 26.83 5.89
C GLN A 173 -1.34 26.52 4.85
N PRO A 174 -2.30 27.43 4.60
CA PRO A 174 -3.30 27.24 3.56
C PRO A 174 -2.63 27.33 2.18
N LEU A 175 -2.90 26.32 1.36
CA LEU A 175 -2.43 26.15 -0.02
C LEU A 175 -3.59 26.16 -1.02
N PHE A 176 -4.78 25.76 -0.59
CA PHE A 176 -5.97 25.64 -1.42
C PHE A 176 -7.19 26.30 -0.76
N SER A 177 -8.07 26.85 -1.57
CA SER A 177 -9.43 27.22 -1.19
C SER A 177 -10.33 25.98 -1.05
N GLU A 178 -11.44 26.12 -0.31
CA GLU A 178 -12.45 25.04 -0.20
C GLU A 178 -12.98 24.61 -1.58
N ALA A 179 -13.17 25.56 -2.51
CA ALA A 179 -13.63 25.25 -3.86
C ALA A 179 -12.61 24.42 -4.65
N GLU A 180 -11.31 24.68 -4.50
CA GLU A 180 -10.26 23.86 -5.11
C GLU A 180 -10.22 22.46 -4.49
N VAL A 181 -10.38 22.35 -3.16
CA VAL A 181 -10.45 21.05 -2.47
C VAL A 181 -11.63 20.22 -2.96
N ASP A 182 -12.81 20.83 -3.09
CA ASP A 182 -14.01 20.15 -3.58
C ASP A 182 -13.90 19.79 -5.08
N ALA A 183 -13.26 20.63 -5.90
CA ALA A 183 -12.97 20.32 -7.30
C ALA A 183 -12.02 19.12 -7.42
N MET A 184 -10.95 19.07 -6.60
CA MET A 184 -10.04 17.92 -6.54
C MET A 184 -10.75 16.65 -6.06
N LEU A 185 -11.64 16.77 -5.07
CA LEU A 185 -12.45 15.65 -4.60
C LEU A 185 -13.30 15.07 -5.73
N HIS A 186 -14.02 15.93 -6.45
CA HIS A 186 -14.84 15.53 -7.58
C HIS A 186 -13.99 14.89 -8.68
N ALA A 187 -12.88 15.53 -9.08
CA ALA A 187 -11.97 15.00 -10.08
C ALA A 187 -11.43 13.61 -9.70
N LEU A 188 -11.07 13.40 -8.43
CA LEU A 188 -10.59 12.10 -7.95
C LEU A 188 -11.71 11.06 -7.89
N GLN A 189 -12.93 11.44 -7.55
CA GLN A 189 -14.10 10.56 -7.56
C GLN A 189 -14.46 10.10 -8.97
N THR A 190 -14.34 10.98 -9.96
CA THR A 190 -14.58 10.65 -11.37
C THR A 190 -13.42 9.91 -12.02
N GLY A 191 -12.18 10.25 -11.65
CA GLY A 191 -10.97 9.68 -12.25
C GLY A 191 -10.57 8.31 -11.69
N ARG A 192 -11.07 7.93 -10.51
CA ARG A 192 -10.79 6.61 -9.93
C ARG A 192 -11.65 5.52 -10.56
N ARG A 193 -11.12 4.30 -10.57
CA ARG A 193 -11.92 3.11 -10.89
C ARG A 193 -12.99 2.87 -9.83
N ALA A 194 -14.11 2.27 -10.25
CA ALA A 194 -15.21 1.94 -9.36
C ALA A 194 -14.71 1.08 -8.17
N PRO A 195 -15.09 1.38 -6.91
CA PRO A 195 -14.61 0.70 -5.72
C PRO A 195 -15.30 -0.68 -5.54
N THR A 196 -15.10 -1.59 -6.49
CA THR A 196 -15.77 -2.89 -6.54
C THR A 196 -14.81 -4.04 -6.27
N LEU A 197 -15.35 -5.21 -5.92
CA LEU A 197 -14.56 -6.44 -5.79
C LEU A 197 -13.88 -6.83 -7.12
N ALA A 198 -14.50 -6.52 -8.26
CA ALA A 198 -13.92 -6.76 -9.57
C ALA A 198 -12.64 -5.93 -9.77
N THR A 199 -12.71 -4.63 -9.47
CA THR A 199 -11.56 -3.73 -9.52
C THR A 199 -10.45 -4.17 -8.57
N HIS A 200 -10.78 -4.62 -7.36
CA HIS A 200 -9.79 -5.15 -6.43
C HIS A 200 -9.13 -6.43 -6.96
N ARG A 201 -9.90 -7.37 -7.52
CA ARG A 201 -9.37 -8.60 -8.13
C ARG A 201 -8.43 -8.30 -9.29
N GLU A 202 -8.83 -7.40 -10.18
CA GLU A 202 -8.02 -6.98 -11.32
C GLU A 202 -6.73 -6.29 -10.85
N HIS A 203 -6.82 -5.42 -9.84
CA HIS A 203 -5.65 -4.80 -9.23
C HIS A 203 -4.66 -5.86 -8.69
N VAL A 204 -5.15 -6.85 -7.93
CA VAL A 204 -4.31 -7.94 -7.40
C VAL A 204 -3.70 -8.79 -8.52
N GLN A 205 -4.44 -9.05 -9.60
CA GLN A 205 -3.91 -9.76 -10.76
C GLN A 205 -2.82 -8.97 -11.48
N ASN A 206 -3.01 -7.66 -11.64
CA ASN A 206 -2.00 -6.77 -12.20
C ASN A 206 -0.73 -6.74 -11.35
N LEU A 207 -0.84 -6.71 -10.01
CA LEU A 207 0.31 -6.82 -9.11
C LEU A 207 1.05 -8.16 -9.25
N LYS A 208 0.31 -9.28 -9.35
CA LYS A 208 0.91 -10.60 -9.58
C LYS A 208 1.69 -10.64 -10.89
N ARG A 209 1.08 -10.19 -11.99
CA ARG A 209 1.75 -10.13 -13.31
C ARG A 209 2.98 -9.23 -13.29
N ARG A 210 2.91 -8.08 -12.60
CA ARG A 210 4.06 -7.16 -12.46
C ARG A 210 5.23 -7.74 -11.65
N ASN A 211 4.95 -8.64 -10.71
CA ASN A 211 5.99 -9.28 -9.90
C ASN A 211 6.46 -10.62 -10.48
N ASP A 212 5.78 -11.11 -11.52
CA ASP A 212 6.18 -12.33 -12.23
C ASP A 212 7.34 -12.01 -13.19
N PRO A 213 8.54 -12.57 -12.97
CA PRO A 213 9.70 -12.31 -13.84
C PRO A 213 9.54 -12.93 -15.23
N THR A 214 8.59 -13.85 -15.44
CA THR A 214 8.35 -14.51 -16.72
C THR A 214 7.23 -13.86 -17.54
N ALA A 215 6.47 -12.94 -16.94
CA ALA A 215 5.38 -12.27 -17.63
C ALA A 215 5.89 -11.34 -18.74
N GLU A 216 5.23 -11.38 -19.90
CA GLU A 216 5.45 -10.42 -20.97
C GLU A 216 5.07 -9.00 -20.51
N ARG A 217 5.90 -8.02 -20.87
CA ARG A 217 5.72 -6.62 -20.47
C ARG A 217 5.97 -5.69 -21.65
N GLN A 218 5.15 -4.66 -21.76
CA GLN A 218 5.35 -3.59 -22.72
C GLN A 218 5.99 -2.37 -22.05
N CYS A 219 6.78 -1.63 -22.82
CA CYS A 219 7.44 -0.44 -22.37
C CYS A 219 6.40 0.70 -22.24
N PRO A 220 6.25 1.32 -21.06
CA PRO A 220 5.26 2.38 -20.87
C PRO A 220 5.57 3.66 -21.67
N LYS A 221 6.78 3.78 -22.23
CA LYS A 221 7.19 4.96 -23.01
C LYS A 221 6.96 4.81 -24.52
N CYS A 222 7.07 3.60 -25.07
CA CYS A 222 7.05 3.40 -26.53
C CYS A 222 6.28 2.14 -26.99
N GLY A 223 5.65 1.41 -26.07
CA GLY A 223 4.87 0.19 -26.39
C GLY A 223 5.69 -1.05 -26.73
N SER A 224 6.98 -0.93 -27.08
CA SER A 224 7.84 -2.08 -27.40
C SER A 224 8.04 -3.02 -26.21
N ALA A 225 8.32 -4.30 -26.45
CA ALA A 225 8.55 -5.28 -25.39
C ALA A 225 9.69 -4.87 -24.42
N LEU A 226 9.52 -5.15 -23.13
CA LEU A 226 10.60 -5.12 -22.14
C LEU A 226 11.25 -6.51 -22.07
N LEU A 227 12.58 -6.55 -22.05
CA LEU A 227 13.38 -7.77 -21.98
C LEU A 227 14.25 -7.75 -20.72
N ILE A 228 14.46 -8.90 -20.09
CA ILE A 228 15.42 -9.01 -18.99
C ILE A 228 16.83 -8.85 -19.53
N ARG A 229 17.57 -7.90 -18.95
CA ARG A 229 18.98 -7.62 -19.26
C ARG A 229 19.80 -7.69 -17.97
N THR A 230 21.06 -8.08 -18.11
CA THR A 230 22.00 -8.13 -17.01
C THR A 230 22.98 -6.97 -17.10
N VAL A 231 23.21 -6.28 -15.98
CA VAL A 231 24.24 -5.24 -15.87
C VAL A 231 25.61 -5.90 -16.07
N LYS A 232 26.34 -5.45 -17.09
CA LYS A 232 27.61 -6.06 -17.50
C LYS A 232 28.82 -5.60 -16.69
N SER A 233 28.77 -4.41 -16.07
CA SER A 233 29.93 -3.80 -15.41
C SER A 233 29.54 -2.88 -14.24
N GLY A 234 30.49 -2.59 -13.36
CA GLY A 234 30.33 -1.72 -12.19
C GLY A 234 29.87 -2.44 -10.92
N ALA A 235 29.61 -1.68 -9.85
CA ALA A 235 29.23 -2.20 -8.53
C ALA A 235 27.92 -3.02 -8.50
N LYS A 236 27.15 -2.98 -9.59
CA LYS A 236 25.90 -3.73 -9.77
C LYS A 236 26.01 -4.81 -10.85
N ALA A 237 27.22 -5.16 -11.30
CA ALA A 237 27.43 -6.21 -12.28
C ALA A 237 26.75 -7.52 -11.84
N GLY A 238 26.09 -8.19 -12.78
CA GLY A 238 25.30 -9.39 -12.50
C GLY A 238 23.84 -9.13 -12.08
N GLN A 239 23.45 -7.90 -11.72
CA GLN A 239 22.05 -7.59 -11.44
C GLN A 239 21.21 -7.59 -12.71
N GLN A 240 20.00 -8.14 -12.63
CA GLN A 240 19.03 -8.16 -13.71
C GLN A 240 18.05 -6.99 -13.61
N PHE A 241 17.60 -6.50 -14.77
CA PHE A 241 16.60 -5.44 -14.90
C PHE A 241 15.82 -5.60 -16.20
N TRP A 242 14.62 -5.04 -16.27
CA TRP A 242 13.84 -4.93 -17.50
C TRP A 242 14.34 -3.75 -18.33
N GLY A 243 14.78 -3.99 -19.56
CA GLY A 243 15.18 -2.96 -20.52
C GLY A 243 14.33 -3.00 -21.79
N CYS A 244 14.00 -1.83 -22.34
CA CYS A 244 13.23 -1.75 -23.58
C CYS A 244 13.97 -2.42 -24.76
N SER A 245 13.24 -3.24 -25.53
CA SER A 245 13.75 -3.89 -26.74
C SER A 245 14.17 -2.88 -27.81
N ALA A 246 13.54 -1.71 -27.86
CA ALA A 246 13.87 -0.62 -28.79
C ALA A 246 15.10 0.22 -28.39
N PHE A 247 15.92 -0.22 -27.44
CA PHE A 247 17.21 0.41 -27.14
C PHE A 247 18.12 0.39 -28.40
N PRO A 248 18.83 1.49 -28.73
CA PRO A 248 19.07 2.69 -27.94
C PRO A 248 18.01 3.80 -28.07
N LYS A 249 17.04 3.67 -28.98
CA LYS A 249 16.00 4.69 -29.23
C LYS A 249 15.10 4.91 -28.01
N CYS A 250 14.81 3.84 -27.26
CA CYS A 250 14.13 3.92 -25.98
C CYS A 250 15.02 3.35 -24.86
N ARG A 251 15.36 4.19 -23.87
CA ARG A 251 16.26 3.85 -22.74
C ARG A 251 15.52 3.53 -21.44
N THR A 252 14.23 3.23 -21.52
CA THR A 252 13.43 2.87 -20.34
C THR A 252 13.98 1.60 -19.69
N MET A 253 14.17 1.68 -18.37
CA MET A 253 14.58 0.57 -17.53
C MET A 253 13.63 0.44 -16.34
N GLN A 254 13.34 -0.78 -15.91
CA GLN A 254 12.61 -1.06 -14.68
C GLN A 254 13.38 -2.11 -13.88
N ASN A 255 13.38 -2.00 -12.55
CA ASN A 255 13.97 -3.04 -11.72
C ASN A 255 13.16 -4.33 -11.85
N LEU A 256 13.86 -5.46 -11.78
CA LEU A 256 13.22 -6.77 -11.63
C LEU A 256 12.49 -6.85 -10.28
#